data_AF-A0A3N5ULP4-F1
#
_entry.id   AF-A0A3N5ULP4-F1
#
_cell.length_a   1.000
_cell.length_b   1.000
_cell.length_c   1.000
_cell.angle_alpha   90.00
_cell.angle_beta   90.00
_cell.angle_gamma   90.00
#
_symmetry.space_group_name_H-M   'P 1'
#
loop_
_entity.id
_entity.type
_entity.pdbx_description
1 polymer ?
#
loop_
_entity_poly.entity_id
_entity_poly.type
_entity_poly.pdbx_seq_one_letter_code
_entity_poly.pdbx_strand_id
1 'polypeptide(L)'
;MENILLSPLAAFLIYFAVVSVVSGLGKLFSAKGRHTEFKTETYASGEEHDLIPAAPGYRQFFVVALFFAVLHLGVLMIGSSDFSSVAGVYLLGLILALIALILG
;
A
#
# COMPACT_ATOMS: atom_id res chain seq x y z
N MET A 1 -4.42 -3.28 -33.84
CA MET A 1 -5.28 -3.56 -32.66
C MET A 1 -4.51 -4.25 -31.53
N GLU A 2 -3.45 -5.01 -31.83
CA GLU A 2 -2.63 -5.76 -30.86
C GLU A 2 -1.93 -4.89 -29.79
N ASN A 3 -1.67 -3.61 -30.06
CA ASN A 3 -0.96 -2.72 -29.12
C ASN A 3 -1.87 -2.08 -28.06
N ILE A 4 -3.19 -2.25 -28.12
CA ILE A 4 -4.12 -1.62 -27.15
C ILE A 4 -3.86 -2.18 -25.74
N LEU A 5 -3.67 -3.50 -25.62
CA LEU A 5 -3.34 -4.15 -24.35
C LEU A 5 -1.96 -3.78 -23.81
N LEU A 6 -1.05 -3.32 -24.66
CA LEU A 6 0.30 -2.88 -24.27
C LEU A 6 0.34 -1.40 -23.86
N SER A 7 -0.73 -0.64 -24.12
CA SER A 7 -0.81 0.74 -23.65
C SER A 7 -1.12 0.78 -22.15
N PRO A 8 -0.30 1.45 -21.31
CA PRO A 8 -0.47 1.41 -19.85
C PRO A 8 -1.85 1.84 -19.39
N LEU A 9 -2.41 2.89 -19.99
CA LEU A 9 -3.72 3.42 -19.64
C LEU A 9 -4.85 2.44 -20.00
N ALA A 10 -4.82 1.85 -21.20
CA ALA A 10 -5.86 0.90 -21.57
C ALA A 10 -5.75 -0.41 -20.77
N ALA A 11 -4.53 -0.89 -20.51
CA ALA A 11 -4.31 -2.05 -19.64
C ALA A 11 -4.89 -1.83 -18.24
N PHE A 12 -4.64 -0.65 -17.65
CA PHE A 12 -5.22 -0.26 -16.36
C PHE A 12 -6.75 -0.25 -16.39
N LEU A 13 -7.36 0.39 -17.39
CA LEU A 13 -8.82 0.47 -17.50
C LEU A 13 -9.47 -0.90 -17.69
N ILE A 14 -8.87 -1.76 -18.52
CA ILE A 14 -9.34 -3.12 -18.74
C ILE A 14 -9.25 -3.92 -17.44
N TYR A 15 -8.11 -3.87 -16.75
CA TYR A 15 -7.93 -4.57 -15.48
C TYR A 15 -8.91 -4.08 -14.41
N PHE A 16 -9.08 -2.76 -14.30
CA PHE A 16 -10.06 -2.16 -13.40
C PHE A 16 -11.49 -2.63 -13.71
N ALA A 17 -11.87 -2.67 -14.98
CA ALA A 17 -13.18 -3.17 -15.40
C ALA A 17 -13.36 -4.65 -15.03
N VAL A 18 -12.36 -5.49 -15.29
CA VAL A 18 -12.38 -6.92 -14.93
C VAL A 18 -12.53 -7.11 -13.43
N VAL A 19 -11.69 -6.45 -12.62
CA VAL A 19 -11.76 -6.54 -11.15
C VAL A 19 -13.12 -6.05 -10.64
N SER A 20 -13.65 -4.95 -11.18
CA SER A 20 -14.96 -4.43 -10.81
C SER A 20 -16.09 -5.41 -11.14
N VAL A 21 -16.04 -6.07 -12.30
CA VAL A 21 -17.01 -7.12 -12.68
C VAL A 21 -16.91 -8.29 -11.71
N VAL A 22 -15.71 -8.79 -11.41
CA VAL A 22 -15.52 -9.91 -10.47
C VAL A 22 -16.01 -9.56 -9.07
N SER A 23 -15.66 -8.39 -8.55
CA SER A 23 -16.15 -7.91 -7.24
C SER A 23 -17.68 -7.73 -7.24
N GLY A 24 -18.24 -7.22 -8.33
CA GLY A 24 -19.69 -7.06 -8.51
C GLY A 24 -20.43 -8.40 -8.56
N LEU A 25 -19.89 -9.39 -9.27
CA LEU A 25 -20.42 -10.75 -9.29
C LEU A 25 -20.34 -11.39 -7.90
N GLY A 26 -19.21 -11.24 -7.19
CA GLY A 26 -19.08 -11.70 -5.81
C GLY A 26 -20.13 -11.09 -4.88
N LYS A 27 -20.42 -9.79 -5.03
CA LYS A 27 -21.51 -9.11 -4.31
C LYS A 27 -22.90 -9.58 -4.74
N LEU A 28 -23.10 -9.92 -6.01
CA LEU A 28 -24.38 -10.42 -6.53
C LEU A 28 -24.71 -11.81 -5.99
N PHE A 29 -23.71 -12.69 -5.94
CA PHE A 29 -23.85 -14.06 -5.45
C PHE A 29 -23.73 -14.20 -3.92
N SER A 30 -23.38 -13.13 -3.20
CA SER A 30 -23.26 -13.19 -1.75
C SER A 30 -24.63 -13.40 -1.09
N ALA A 31 -24.66 -14.25 -0.07
CA ALA A 31 -25.86 -14.49 0.72
C ALA A 31 -26.23 -13.23 1.51
N LYS A 32 -27.34 -12.60 1.14
CA LYS A 32 -27.93 -11.47 1.86
C LYS A 32 -28.69 -12.01 3.08
N GLY A 33 -27.96 -12.42 4.11
CA GLY A 33 -28.58 -12.84 5.38
C GLY A 33 -29.38 -11.69 6.02
N ARG A 34 -30.14 -11.99 7.09
CA ARG A 34 -30.89 -10.95 7.83
C ARG A 34 -29.94 -9.87 8.37
N HIS A 35 -30.36 -8.60 8.29
CA HIS A 35 -29.69 -7.50 8.98
C HIS A 35 -29.92 -7.63 10.49
N THR A 36 -28.83 -7.64 11.26
CA THR A 36 -28.83 -7.70 12.72
C THR A 36 -27.73 -6.77 13.22
N GLU A 37 -27.95 -6.10 14.34
CA GLU A 37 -27.01 -5.14 14.95
C GLU A 37 -25.58 -5.70 15.06
N PHE A 38 -25.45 -6.90 15.64
CA PHE A 38 -24.17 -7.59 15.86
C PHE A 38 -23.41 -8.02 14.59
N LYS A 39 -24.01 -7.93 13.38
CA LYS A 39 -23.32 -8.35 12.14
C LYS A 39 -22.31 -7.32 11.64
N THR A 40 -22.47 -6.07 12.05
CA THR A 40 -21.64 -4.94 11.62
C THR A 40 -20.80 -4.37 12.76
N GLU A 41 -20.90 -4.96 13.95
CA GLU A 41 -20.05 -4.61 15.08
C GLU A 41 -18.63 -5.12 14.89
N THR A 42 -17.67 -4.38 15.47
CA THR A 42 -16.27 -4.79 15.51
C THR A 42 -16.14 -6.13 16.23
N TYR A 43 -15.40 -7.06 15.63
CA TYR A 43 -15.18 -8.35 16.27
C TYR A 43 -14.29 -8.19 17.51
N ALA A 44 -14.90 -8.32 18.69
CA ALA A 44 -14.23 -8.34 19.99
C ALA A 44 -14.60 -9.61 20.78
N SER A 45 -14.72 -10.75 20.08
CA SER A 45 -15.12 -12.03 20.69
C SER A 45 -16.46 -12.02 21.44
N GLY A 46 -17.36 -11.09 21.11
CA GLY A 46 -18.66 -10.92 21.77
C GLY A 46 -18.68 -9.95 22.95
N GLU A 47 -17.53 -9.34 23.27
CA GLU A 47 -17.42 -8.29 24.29
C GLU A 47 -17.63 -6.89 23.69
N GLU A 48 -17.85 -5.90 24.55
CA GLU A 48 -17.78 -4.50 24.15
C GLU A 48 -16.37 -4.17 23.61
N HIS A 49 -16.31 -3.55 22.45
CA HIS A 49 -15.04 -3.16 21.84
C HIS A 49 -14.58 -1.81 22.39
N ASP A 50 -13.27 -1.66 22.62
CA ASP A 50 -12.69 -0.36 22.94
C ASP A 50 -12.93 0.63 21.78
N LEU A 51 -13.51 1.78 22.11
CA LEU A 51 -13.72 2.88 21.15
C LEU A 51 -12.40 3.57 20.75
N ILE A 52 -11.35 3.37 21.54
CA ILE A 52 -10.02 3.89 21.26
C ILE A 52 -9.23 2.77 20.58
N PRO A 53 -8.89 2.91 19.29
CA PRO A 53 -8.07 1.91 18.63
C PRO A 53 -6.72 1.83 19.33
N ALA A 54 -6.49 0.70 20.00
CA ALA A 54 -5.17 0.35 20.45
C ALA A 54 -4.35 0.02 19.20
N ALA A 55 -3.46 0.93 18.81
CA ALA A 55 -2.42 0.67 17.82
C ALA A 55 -1.06 0.46 18.51
N PRO A 56 -0.93 -0.55 19.42
CA PRO A 56 0.36 -0.84 20.01
C PRO A 56 1.31 -1.22 18.87
N GLY A 57 2.44 -0.51 18.79
CA GLY A 57 3.41 -0.73 17.72
C GLY A 57 3.36 0.26 16.56
N TYR A 58 2.45 1.25 16.53
CA TYR A 58 2.40 2.23 15.43
C TYR A 58 3.71 2.99 15.25
N ARG A 59 4.40 3.33 16.33
CA ARG A 59 5.70 4.01 16.27
C ARG A 59 6.76 3.14 15.57
N GLN A 60 6.83 1.86 15.92
CA GLN A 60 7.75 0.92 15.26
C GLN A 60 7.38 0.73 13.79
N PHE A 61 6.09 0.57 13.48
CA PHE A 61 5.59 0.50 12.12
C PHE A 61 5.97 1.75 11.31
N PHE A 62 5.83 2.94 11.89
CA PHE A 62 6.15 4.20 11.24
C PHE A 62 7.63 4.27 10.81
N VAL A 63 8.56 3.88 11.68
CA VAL A 63 10.00 3.86 11.35
C VAL A 63 10.27 2.91 10.19
N VAL A 64 9.67 1.72 10.21
CA VAL A 64 9.81 0.74 9.12
C VAL A 64 9.20 1.26 7.82
N ALA A 65 8.00 1.86 7.87
CA ALA A 65 7.35 2.44 6.70
C ALA A 65 8.18 3.58 6.08
N LEU A 66 8.73 4.46 6.91
CA LEU A 66 9.61 5.55 6.46
C LEU A 66 10.90 5.00 5.84
N PHE A 67 11.49 3.96 6.44
CA PHE A 67 12.65 3.26 5.89
C PHE A 67 12.37 2.75 4.47
N PHE A 68 11.24 2.05 4.27
CA PHE A 68 10.86 1.56 2.94
C PHE A 68 10.58 2.68 1.95
N ALA A 69 9.99 3.80 2.39
CA ALA A 69 9.75 4.95 1.53
C ALA A 69 11.07 5.58 1.03
N VAL A 70 12.04 5.78 1.94
CA VAL A 70 13.37 6.32 1.60
C VAL A 70 14.14 5.33 0.71
N LEU A 71 14.08 4.04 1.00
CA LEU A 71 14.71 2.99 0.20
C LEU A 71 14.11 2.96 -1.22
N HIS A 72 12.78 3.08 -1.33
CA HIS A 72 12.09 3.13 -2.60
C HIS A 72 12.53 4.35 -3.43
N LEU A 73 12.69 5.51 -2.80
CA LEU A 73 13.25 6.70 -3.45
C LEU A 73 14.69 6.47 -3.92
N GLY A 74 15.51 5.76 -3.16
CA GLY A 74 16.87 5.36 -3.56
C GLY A 74 16.86 4.49 -4.81
N VAL A 75 16.00 3.47 -4.87
CA VAL A 75 15.87 2.61 -6.07
C VAL A 75 15.38 3.41 -7.27
N LEU A 76 14.41 4.32 -7.09
CA LEU A 76 13.94 5.22 -8.16
C LEU A 76 15.07 6.10 -8.71
N MET A 77 15.89 6.67 -7.83
CA MET A 77 17.06 7.46 -8.23
C MET A 77 18.06 6.62 -9.01
N ILE A 78 18.40 5.41 -8.55
CA ILE A 78 19.31 4.51 -9.27
C ILE A 78 18.75 4.13 -10.65
N GLY A 79 17.46 3.82 -10.73
CA GLY A 79 16.83 3.36 -11.97
C GLY A 79 16.54 4.46 -13.00
N SER A 80 16.50 5.73 -12.58
CA SER A 80 16.05 6.84 -13.44
C SER A 80 17.10 7.93 -13.67
N SER A 81 18.23 7.90 -12.96
CA SER A 81 19.29 8.92 -13.09
C SER A 81 20.45 8.48 -13.96
N ASP A 82 21.08 9.47 -14.62
CA ASP A 82 22.38 9.28 -15.25
C ASP A 82 23.50 9.24 -14.20
N PHE A 83 24.63 8.61 -14.54
CA PHE A 83 25.85 8.56 -13.72
C PHE A 83 26.48 9.96 -13.57
N SER A 84 25.90 10.77 -12.69
CA SER A 84 26.28 12.15 -12.42
C SER A 84 26.67 12.33 -10.96
N SER A 85 27.53 13.31 -10.69
CA SER A 85 27.93 13.66 -9.32
C SER A 85 26.74 14.10 -8.47
N VAL A 86 25.73 14.72 -9.08
CA VAL A 86 24.51 15.17 -8.40
C VAL A 86 23.70 13.96 -7.90
N ALA A 87 23.52 12.93 -8.73
CA ALA A 87 22.88 11.68 -8.31
C ALA A 87 23.65 11.04 -7.14
N GLY A 88 24.99 11.06 -7.18
CA GLY A 88 25.83 10.59 -6.10
C GLY A 88 25.57 11.29 -4.76
N VAL A 89 25.41 12.62 -4.76
CA VAL A 89 25.09 13.40 -3.55
C VAL A 89 23.72 13.01 -2.98
N TYR A 90 22.70 12.87 -3.82
CA TYR A 90 21.38 12.43 -3.37
C TYR A 90 21.39 11.01 -2.81
N LEU A 91 22.06 10.09 -3.49
CA LEU A 91 22.19 8.71 -3.01
C LEU A 91 22.92 8.63 -1.67
N LEU A 92 23.99 9.42 -1.48
CA LEU A 92 24.66 9.51 -0.20
C LEU A 92 23.71 9.99 0.91
N GLY A 93 22.93 11.04 0.65
CA GLY A 93 21.91 11.53 1.60
C GLY A 93 20.86 10.47 1.94
N LEU A 94 20.38 9.71 0.95
CA LEU A 94 19.43 8.63 1.16
C LEU A 94 20.03 7.48 1.97
N ILE A 95 21.28 7.09 1.71
CA ILE A 95 22.00 6.08 2.49
C ILE A 95 22.14 6.52 3.95
N LEU A 96 22.52 7.78 4.20
CA LEU A 96 22.63 8.33 5.55
C LEU A 96 21.27 8.32 6.28
N ALA A 97 20.19 8.67 5.58
CA ALA A 97 18.84 8.59 6.13
C ALA A 97 18.45 7.14 6.49
N LEU A 98 18.78 6.16 5.64
CA LEU A 98 18.54 4.75 5.93
C LEU A 98 19.33 4.26 7.14
N ILE A 99 20.61 4.65 7.26
CA ILE A 99 21.45 4.34 8.42
C ILE A 99 20.83 4.94 9.69
N ALA A 100 20.41 6.20 9.65
CA ALA A 100 19.76 6.85 10.79
C ALA A 100 18.49 6.09 11.22
N LEU A 101 17.65 5.67 10.27
CA LEU A 101 16.43 4.91 10.57
C LEU A 101 16.70 3.51 11.15
N ILE A 102 17.83 2.89 10.83
CA ILE A 102 18.26 1.61 11.42
C ILE A 102 18.78 1.82 12.85
N LEU A 103 19.54 2.89 13.08
CA LEU A 103 20.18 3.16 14.36
C LEU A 103 19.22 3.75 15.42
N GLY A 104 18.10 4.35 14.99
CA GLY A 104 17.05 4.87 15.88
C GLY A 104 17.31 6.29 16.34
#